data_AF-A0A7C4XG17-F1
#
_entry.id   AF-A0A7C4XG17-F1
#
_cell.length_a   1.000
_cell.length_b   1.000
_cell.length_c   1.000
_cell.angle_alpha   90.00
_cell.angle_beta   90.00
_cell.angle_gamma   90.00
#
_symmetry.space_group_name_H-M   'P 1'
#
loop_
_entity.id
_entity.type
_entity.pdbx_description
1 polymer ?
#
loop_
_entity_poly.entity_id
_entity_poly.type
_entity_poly.pdbx_seq_one_letter_code
_entity_poly.pdbx_strand_id
1 'polypeptide(L)'
;MSAPRREHRCAGCGATFVAFRRALPCPVCGRTAGESAPILDTILRAYDENVRAHGAPVPPSFEVRDAWDDYLYRGLFFLRAYDSRGPRDTAETVIARMLADSTTASDEGWRAHFAEFYRELLRARRRASEREK
;
A
#
# COMPACT_ATOMS: atom_id res chain seq x y z
N MET A 1 -3.89 -15.56 13.39
CA MET A 1 -5.21 -15.06 12.97
C MET A 1 -4.98 -13.97 11.93
N SER A 2 -5.38 -14.19 10.67
CA SER A 2 -5.27 -13.17 9.62
C SER A 2 -6.26 -12.03 9.91
N ALA A 3 -5.79 -10.78 9.88
CA ALA A 3 -6.65 -9.63 10.08
C ALA A 3 -7.77 -9.59 9.00
N PRO A 4 -9.00 -9.15 9.33
CA PRO A 4 -10.10 -9.14 8.36
C PRO A 4 -9.77 -8.19 7.20
N ARG A 5 -9.95 -8.69 5.97
CA ARG A 5 -9.92 -7.86 4.75
C ARG A 5 -11.05 -6.84 4.84
N ARG A 6 -10.73 -5.56 4.68
CA ARG A 6 -11.70 -4.46 4.80
C ARG A 6 -11.50 -3.44 3.69
N GLU A 7 -12.34 -3.55 2.67
CA GLU A 7 -12.52 -2.48 1.69
C GLU A 7 -13.47 -1.42 2.24
N HIS A 8 -13.20 -0.16 1.92
CA HIS A 8 -14.08 0.94 2.23
C HIS A 8 -14.81 1.39 0.96
N ARG A 9 -16.14 1.42 1.02
CA ARG A 9 -16.97 2.01 -0.02
C ARG A 9 -17.41 3.41 0.41
N CYS A 10 -16.99 4.43 -0.34
CA CYS A 10 -17.30 5.82 -0.03
C CYS A 10 -18.81 6.08 -0.10
N ALA A 11 -19.39 6.59 0.98
CA ALA A 11 -20.81 6.95 1.02
C ALA A 11 -21.17 8.16 0.14
N GLY A 12 -20.19 8.97 -0.28
CA GLY A 12 -20.42 10.17 -1.10
C GLY A 12 -20.47 9.90 -2.60
N CYS A 13 -19.53 9.09 -3.12
CA CYS A 13 -19.38 8.86 -4.56
C CYS A 13 -19.38 7.37 -4.94
N GLY A 14 -19.50 6.46 -3.98
CA GLY A 14 -19.53 5.01 -4.23
C GLY A 14 -18.17 4.37 -4.53
N ALA A 15 -17.08 5.14 -4.61
CA ALA A 15 -15.74 4.63 -4.89
C ALA A 15 -15.27 3.65 -3.82
N THR A 16 -14.65 2.54 -4.25
CA THR A 16 -14.07 1.53 -3.36
C THR A 16 -12.57 1.76 -3.23
N PHE A 17 -12.05 1.84 -2.01
CA PHE A 17 -10.62 1.99 -1.71
C PHE A 17 -10.29 1.37 -0.34
N VAL A 18 -9.00 1.22 -0.02
CA VAL A 18 -8.58 0.72 1.29
C VAL A 18 -8.19 1.91 2.18
N ALA A 19 -8.92 2.11 3.28
CA ALA A 19 -8.62 3.18 4.23
C ALA A 19 -7.42 2.82 5.13
N PHE A 20 -6.19 2.97 4.65
CA PHE A 20 -4.98 2.55 5.38
C PHE A 20 -4.62 3.39 6.63
N ARG A 21 -5.37 4.46 6.90
CA ARG A 21 -5.30 5.23 8.16
C ARG A 21 -6.65 5.87 8.48
N ARG A 22 -6.82 6.31 9.73
CA ARG A 22 -8.03 7.03 10.16
C ARG A 22 -8.15 8.37 9.42
N ALA A 23 -9.39 8.79 9.17
CA ALA A 23 -9.73 10.04 8.49
C ALA A 23 -9.02 10.20 7.13
N LEU A 24 -8.84 9.11 6.39
CA LEU A 24 -8.27 9.13 5.05
C LEU A 24 -9.32 9.69 4.06
N PRO A 25 -9.01 10.74 3.28
CA PRO A 25 -9.94 11.26 2.30
C PRO A 25 -10.14 10.27 1.14
N CYS A 26 -11.38 10.16 0.68
CA CYS A 26 -11.73 9.42 -0.52
C CYS A 26 -10.99 10.05 -1.72
N PRO A 27 -10.31 9.24 -2.55
CA PRO A 27 -9.55 9.74 -3.70
C PRO A 27 -10.41 10.46 -4.74
N VAL A 28 -11.72 10.17 -4.79
CA VAL A 28 -12.62 10.72 -5.82
C VAL A 28 -13.36 11.98 -5.35
N CYS A 29 -13.86 12.02 -4.10
CA CYS A 29 -14.70 13.13 -3.64
C CYS A 29 -14.25 13.79 -2.33
N GLY A 30 -13.09 13.39 -1.78
CA GLY A 30 -12.49 14.00 -0.58
C GLY A 30 -13.18 13.66 0.75
N ARG A 31 -14.36 13.05 0.75
CA ARG A 31 -15.04 12.63 1.99
C ARG A 31 -14.16 11.66 2.79
N THR A 32 -14.04 11.89 4.10
CA THR A 32 -13.16 11.09 4.96
C THR A 32 -13.78 9.75 5.35
N ALA A 33 -12.96 8.70 5.32
CA ALA A 33 -13.30 7.41 5.90
C ALA A 33 -13.23 7.48 7.43
N GLY A 34 -14.27 7.01 8.12
CA GLY A 34 -14.35 6.97 9.58
C GLY A 34 -13.51 5.85 10.23
N GLU A 35 -13.17 4.82 9.46
CA GLU A 35 -12.43 3.64 9.93
C GLU A 35 -11.11 3.47 9.18
N SER A 36 -10.23 2.65 9.73
CA SER A 36 -8.98 2.24 9.08
C SER A 36 -8.87 0.72 8.96
N ALA A 37 -8.33 0.27 7.84
CA ALA A 37 -7.98 -1.10 7.53
C ALA A 37 -6.53 -1.43 7.96
N PRO A 38 -6.26 -2.63 8.47
CA PRO A 38 -4.91 -3.06 8.90
C PRO A 38 -4.03 -3.52 7.71
N ILE A 39 -4.14 -2.83 6.58
CA ILE A 39 -3.47 -3.24 5.33
C ILE A 39 -1.95 -3.05 5.41
N LEU A 40 -1.47 -1.99 6.06
CA LEU A 40 -0.03 -1.71 6.19
C LEU A 40 0.69 -2.85 6.93
N ASP A 41 0.18 -3.25 8.09
CA ASP A 41 0.74 -4.36 8.88
C ASP A 41 0.61 -5.70 8.14
N THR A 42 -0.46 -5.86 7.35
CA THR A 42 -0.65 -7.06 6.52
C THR A 42 0.39 -7.16 5.42
N ILE A 43 0.71 -6.04 4.75
CA ILE A 43 1.75 -6.00 3.71
C ILE A 43 3.12 -6.32 4.30
N LEU A 44 3.48 -5.71 5.44
CA LEU A 44 4.78 -5.96 6.09
C LEU A 44 4.92 -7.43 6.49
N ARG A 45 3.90 -8.00 7.12
CA ARG A 45 3.91 -9.42 7.48
C ARG A 45 4.01 -10.32 6.24
N ALA A 46 3.23 -10.04 5.20
CA ALA A 46 3.26 -10.80 3.95
C ALA A 46 4.63 -10.72 3.27
N TYR A 47 5.29 -9.56 3.31
CA TYR A 47 6.65 -9.36 2.79
C TYR A 47 7.63 -10.33 3.47
N ASP A 48 7.65 -10.35 4.81
CA ASP A 48 8.55 -11.21 5.58
C ASP A 48 8.23 -12.70 5.45
N GLU A 49 6.94 -13.05 5.37
CA GLU A 49 6.49 -14.42 5.10
C GLU A 49 6.94 -14.89 3.72
N ASN A 50 6.78 -14.07 2.68
CA ASN A 50 7.20 -14.42 1.33
C ASN A 50 8.72 -14.56 1.22
N VAL A 51 9.49 -13.66 1.82
CA VAL A 51 10.97 -13.77 1.84
C VAL A 51 11.40 -15.08 2.50
N ARG A 52 10.79 -15.44 3.63
CA ARG A 52 11.11 -16.70 4.34
C ARG A 52 10.69 -17.95 3.56
N ALA A 53 9.53 -17.93 2.92
CA ALA A 53 8.98 -19.09 2.22
C ALA A 53 9.54 -19.29 0.81
N HIS A 54 9.85 -18.20 0.10
CA HIS A 54 10.14 -18.21 -1.34
C HIS A 54 11.47 -17.53 -1.70
N GLY A 55 12.16 -16.91 -0.75
CA GLY A 55 13.38 -16.13 -1.02
C GLY A 55 13.13 -14.81 -1.76
N ALA A 56 11.87 -14.42 -1.94
CA ALA A 56 11.46 -13.21 -2.64
C ALA A 56 10.26 -12.56 -1.94
N PRO A 57 10.16 -11.22 -1.93
CA PRO A 57 9.07 -10.52 -1.23
C PRO A 57 7.72 -10.57 -1.91
N VAL A 58 7.71 -10.82 -3.22
CA VAL A 58 6.51 -10.95 -4.04
C VAL A 58 6.40 -12.41 -4.45
N PRO A 59 5.23 -13.07 -4.28
CA PRO A 59 5.05 -14.44 -4.70
C PRO A 59 5.10 -14.58 -6.24
N PRO A 60 5.42 -15.76 -6.79
CA PRO A 60 5.50 -15.98 -8.24
C PRO A 60 4.20 -15.70 -8.99
N SER A 61 3.06 -15.91 -8.32
CA SER A 61 1.73 -15.59 -8.83
C SER A 61 0.97 -14.76 -7.79
N PHE A 62 0.23 -13.77 -8.28
CA PHE A 62 -0.63 -12.92 -7.47
C PHE A 62 -1.89 -12.60 -8.27
N GLU A 63 -3.06 -12.95 -7.73
CA GLU A 63 -4.34 -12.65 -8.34
C GLU A 63 -4.95 -11.44 -7.65
N VAL A 64 -5.29 -10.41 -8.43
CA VAL A 64 -5.95 -9.19 -7.92
C VAL A 64 -7.45 -9.29 -8.19
N ARG A 65 -8.24 -9.51 -7.14
CA ARG A 65 -9.70 -9.67 -7.23
C ARG A 65 -10.48 -8.44 -6.78
N ASP A 66 -9.90 -7.69 -5.85
CA ASP A 66 -10.55 -6.61 -5.15
C ASP A 66 -9.54 -5.49 -4.82
N ALA A 67 -9.99 -4.39 -4.23
CA ALA A 67 -9.11 -3.28 -3.87
C ALA A 67 -8.13 -3.68 -2.75
N TRP A 68 -8.49 -4.64 -1.89
CA TRP A 68 -7.57 -5.13 -0.87
C TRP A 68 -6.35 -5.82 -1.50
N ASP A 69 -6.60 -6.72 -2.46
CA ASP A 69 -5.57 -7.44 -3.18
C ASP A 69 -4.71 -6.49 -4.03
N ASP A 70 -5.29 -5.46 -4.63
CA ASP A 70 -4.55 -4.43 -5.36
C ASP A 70 -3.57 -3.67 -4.44
N TYR A 71 -4.01 -3.30 -3.23
CA TYR A 71 -3.13 -2.60 -2.27
C TYR A 71 -2.05 -3.52 -1.73
N LEU A 72 -2.38 -4.80 -1.48
CA LEU A 72 -1.40 -5.78 -1.05
C LEU A 72 -0.34 -5.99 -2.15
N TYR A 73 -0.76 -6.19 -3.39
CA TYR A 73 0.11 -6.29 -4.55
C TYR A 73 1.03 -5.07 -4.67
N ARG A 74 0.46 -3.86 -4.73
CA ARG A 74 1.21 -2.60 -4.84
C ARG A 74 2.18 -2.40 -3.69
N GLY A 75 1.75 -2.71 -2.46
CA GLY A 75 2.57 -2.60 -1.26
C GLY A 75 3.81 -3.51 -1.33
N LEU A 76 3.63 -4.77 -1.71
CA LEU A 76 4.73 -5.74 -1.83
C LEU A 76 5.71 -5.32 -2.94
N PHE A 77 5.21 -4.93 -4.11
CA PHE A 77 6.05 -4.45 -5.21
C PHE A 77 6.79 -3.16 -4.88
N PHE A 78 6.13 -2.22 -4.21
CA PHE A 78 6.77 -1.00 -3.75
C PHE A 78 7.90 -1.28 -2.76
N LEU A 79 7.68 -2.14 -1.75
CA LEU A 79 8.73 -2.50 -0.80
C LEU A 79 9.91 -3.19 -1.49
N ARG A 80 9.65 -4.11 -2.43
CA ARG A 80 10.69 -4.73 -3.25
C ARG A 80 11.51 -3.70 -4.02
N ALA A 81 10.84 -2.77 -4.68
CA ALA A 81 11.47 -1.70 -5.44
C ALA A 81 12.26 -0.73 -4.55
N TYR A 82 11.75 -0.47 -3.34
CA TYR A 82 12.43 0.36 -2.35
C TYR A 82 13.68 -0.32 -1.79
N ASP A 83 13.64 -1.62 -1.51
CA ASP A 83 14.80 -2.36 -0.97
C ASP A 83 15.87 -2.60 -2.04
N SER A 84 15.46 -2.71 -3.31
CA SER A 84 16.36 -2.89 -4.45
C SER A 84 16.80 -1.57 -5.09
N ARG A 85 16.51 -0.43 -4.44
CA ARG A 85 16.76 0.91 -5.01
C ARG A 85 18.26 1.19 -5.12
N GLY A 86 18.65 2.00 -6.11
CA GLY A 86 20.03 2.44 -6.25
C GLY A 86 20.47 3.35 -5.08
N PRO A 87 21.78 3.53 -4.85
CA PRO A 87 22.28 4.37 -3.76
C PRO A 87 21.88 5.85 -3.89
N ARG A 88 21.48 6.30 -5.08
CA ARG A 88 20.99 7.66 -5.35
C ARG A 88 19.46 7.77 -5.31
N ASP A 89 18.75 6.64 -5.26
CA ASP A 89 17.30 6.63 -5.25
C ASP A 89 16.76 6.98 -3.86
N THR A 90 15.94 8.03 -3.81
CA THR A 90 15.20 8.40 -2.60
C THR A 90 13.87 7.65 -2.52
N ALA A 91 13.23 7.67 -1.35
CA ALA A 91 11.87 7.17 -1.20
C ALA A 91 10.91 7.82 -2.22
N GLU A 92 11.01 9.14 -2.41
CA GLU A 92 10.16 9.88 -3.34
C GLU A 92 10.43 9.51 -4.80
N THR A 93 11.68 9.22 -5.16
CA THR A 93 12.04 8.74 -6.50
C THR A 93 11.38 7.39 -6.80
N VAL A 94 11.37 6.47 -5.83
CA VAL A 94 10.71 5.17 -5.97
C VAL A 94 9.19 5.34 -6.04
N ILE A 95 8.60 6.20 -5.20
CA ILE A 95 7.17 6.52 -5.24
C ILE A 95 6.78 7.07 -6.62
N ALA A 96 7.54 8.03 -7.15
CA ALA A 96 7.27 8.62 -8.45
C ALA A 96 7.27 7.58 -9.57
N ARG A 97 8.23 6.65 -9.57
CA ARG A 97 8.30 5.53 -10.54
C ARG A 97 7.08 4.62 -10.42
N MET A 98 6.72 4.20 -9.20
CA MET A 98 5.54 3.34 -8.98
C MET A 98 4.22 3.99 -9.43
N LEU A 99 4.13 5.32 -9.37
CA LEU A 99 2.96 6.06 -9.83
C LEU A 99 2.94 6.25 -11.34
N ALA A 100 4.10 6.34 -11.99
CA ALA A 100 4.21 6.49 -13.45
C ALA A 100 3.77 5.21 -14.18
N ASP A 101 4.07 4.04 -13.62
CA ASP A 101 3.79 2.73 -14.24
C ASP A 101 2.34 2.25 -14.03
N SER A 102 1.53 3.02 -13.29
CA SER A 102 0.16 2.63 -12.92
C SER A 102 -0.88 3.29 -13.81
N THR A 103 -1.60 2.51 -14.63
CA THR A 103 -2.72 2.99 -15.46
C THR A 103 -3.85 3.64 -14.66
N THR A 104 -3.97 3.30 -13.38
CA THR A 104 -4.91 3.90 -12.40
C THR A 104 -4.49 5.29 -11.90
N ALA A 105 -3.31 5.78 -12.28
CA ALA A 105 -2.75 7.07 -11.84
C ALA A 105 -3.08 8.26 -12.77
N SER A 106 -3.93 8.06 -13.78
CA SER A 106 -4.41 9.15 -14.64
C SER A 106 -5.34 10.13 -13.92
N ASP A 107 -5.93 9.70 -12.80
CA ASP A 107 -6.70 10.56 -11.88
C ASP A 107 -5.78 11.10 -10.78
N GLU A 108 -5.70 12.43 -10.66
CA GLU A 108 -4.83 13.12 -9.71
C GLU A 108 -5.13 12.75 -8.25
N GLY A 109 -6.41 12.52 -7.92
CA GLY A 109 -6.85 12.14 -6.57
C GLY A 109 -6.38 10.74 -6.20
N TRP A 110 -6.48 9.78 -7.12
CA TRP A 110 -5.92 8.45 -6.94
C TRP A 110 -4.39 8.45 -6.86
N ARG A 111 -3.73 9.30 -7.67
CA ARG A 111 -2.27 9.43 -7.63
C ARG A 111 -1.79 9.95 -6.28
N ALA A 112 -2.44 10.98 -5.74
CA ALA A 112 -2.14 11.52 -4.41
C ALA A 112 -2.39 10.47 -3.31
N HIS A 113 -3.50 9.73 -3.42
CA HIS A 113 -3.86 8.67 -2.49
C HIS A 113 -2.81 7.57 -2.41
N PHE A 114 -2.34 7.06 -3.56
CA PHE A 114 -1.30 6.03 -3.58
C PHE A 114 0.07 6.56 -3.16
N ALA A 115 0.41 7.82 -3.46
CA ALA A 115 1.63 8.43 -2.95
C ALA A 115 1.64 8.45 -1.41
N GLU A 116 0.51 8.81 -0.81
CA GLU A 116 0.34 8.80 0.65
C GLU A 116 0.40 7.39 1.23
N PHE A 117 -0.26 6.43 0.58
CA PHE A 117 -0.20 5.00 0.95
C PHE A 117 1.24 4.49 1.06
N TYR A 118 2.07 4.75 0.05
CA TYR A 118 3.47 4.32 0.06
C TYR A 118 4.28 4.98 1.17
N ARG A 119 4.05 6.27 1.44
CA ARG A 119 4.71 6.97 2.57
C ARG A 119 4.29 6.39 3.90
N GLU A 120 3.00 6.11 4.10
CA GLU A 120 2.50 5.48 5.33
C GLU A 120 3.06 4.07 5.51
N LEU A 121 3.23 3.31 4.43
CA LEU A 121 3.86 1.99 4.48
C LEU A 121 5.32 2.06 4.95
N LEU A 122 6.11 3.01 4.44
CA LEU A 122 7.49 3.23 4.94
C LEU A 122 7.51 3.67 6.41
N ARG A 123 6.57 4.53 6.83
CA ARG A 123 6.43 4.95 8.24
C ARG A 123 6.09 3.75 9.12
N ALA A 124 5.17 2.89 8.69
CA ALA A 124 4.81 1.66 9.39
C ALA A 124 6.01 0.73 9.54
N ARG A 125 6.77 0.52 8.47
CA ARG A 125 7.98 -0.30 8.49
C ARG A 125 9.02 0.21 9.49
N ARG A 126 9.28 1.53 9.49
CA ARG A 126 10.23 2.14 10.44
C ARG A 126 9.80 1.90 11.89
N ARG A 127 8.52 2.10 12.20
CA ARG A 127 7.96 1.86 13.54
C ARG A 127 8.05 0.39 13.96
N ALA A 128 7.90 -0.55 13.02
CA ALA A 128 8.05 -1.97 13.31
C ALA A 128 9.49 -2.30 13.70
N SER A 129 10.48 -1.83 12.92
CA SER A 129 11.90 -2.05 13.21
C SER A 129 12.40 -1.39 14.50
N GLU A 130 11.74 -0.33 14.97
CA GLU A 130 12.03 0.32 16.26
C GLU A 130 11.51 -0.49 17.45
N ARG A 131 10.46 -1.30 17.28
CA ARG A 131 9.86 -2.12 18.36
C ARG A 131 10.59 -3.44 18.60
N GLU A 132 11.40 -3.88 17.64
CA GLU A 132 12.18 -5.12 17.70
C GLU A 132 13.58 -4.91 18.30
N LYS A 133 13.94 -3.66 18.61
CA LYS A 133 15.18 -3.27 19.30
C LYS A 133 14.95 -3.09 20.78
#